data_AF-X0YZD6-F1
#
_entry.id   AF-X0YZD6-F1
#
_cell.length_a   1.000
_cell.length_b   1.000
_cell.length_c   1.000
_cell.angle_alpha   90.00
_cell.angle_beta   90.00
_cell.angle_gamma   90.00
#
_symmetry.space_group_name_H-M   'P 1'
#
loop_
_entity.id
_entity.type
_entity.pdbx_description
1 polymer ?
#
loop_
_entity_poly.entity_id
_entity_poly.type
_entity_poly.pdbx_seq_one_letter_code
_entity_poly.pdbx_strand_id
1 'polypeptide(L)'
;MVDEILKFTKYTFLIHFILGLIFTILYWIPEISVPILGLSYSIEVGTLSMVVGAATAGFTISSLFGFMAKEWKEVKIIVIAEIVWLILMLVAVSLNIPVFGLNSILTYIVGVSLSVLFLLSYLKQEEIL
;
A
#
# COMPACT_ATOMS: atom_id res chain seq x y z
N MET A 1 13.40 -28.04 5.89
CA MET A 1 14.24 -26.86 5.62
C MET A 1 13.49 -25.64 6.12
N VAL A 2 14.19 -24.66 6.68
CA VAL A 2 13.59 -23.35 6.97
C VAL A 2 13.44 -22.66 5.62
N ASP A 3 12.20 -22.35 5.22
CA ASP A 3 11.93 -21.58 4.01
C ASP A 3 12.20 -20.10 4.32
N GLU A 4 13.45 -19.69 4.10
CA GLU A 4 13.89 -18.32 4.32
C GLU A 4 13.20 -17.39 3.33
N ILE A 5 12.78 -16.23 3.84
CA ILE A 5 12.20 -15.20 2.99
C ILE A 5 13.23 -14.69 1.95
N LEU A 6 12.81 -14.62 0.69
CA LEU A 6 13.66 -14.12 -0.39
C LEU A 6 14.02 -12.64 -0.17
N LYS A 7 15.25 -12.26 -0.55
CA LYS A 7 15.71 -10.86 -0.55
C LYS A 7 14.77 -9.94 -1.35
N PHE A 8 14.24 -10.45 -2.46
CA PHE A 8 13.26 -9.73 -3.28
C PHE A 8 12.02 -9.35 -2.45
N THR A 9 11.44 -10.30 -1.73
CA THR A 9 10.29 -10.07 -0.84
C THR A 9 10.62 -9.09 0.29
N LYS A 10 11.82 -9.17 0.87
CA LYS A 10 12.27 -8.15 1.84
C LYS A 10 12.30 -6.75 1.23
N TYR A 11 12.85 -6.60 0.02
CA TYR A 11 12.88 -5.29 -0.63
C TYR A 11 11.48 -4.79 -1.01
N THR A 12 10.56 -5.67 -1.41
CA THR A 12 9.15 -5.32 -1.62
C THR A 12 8.54 -4.72 -0.35
N PHE A 13 8.71 -5.38 0.80
CA PHE A 13 8.25 -4.85 2.08
C PHE A 13 8.91 -3.52 2.45
N LEU A 14 10.22 -3.36 2.20
CA LEU A 14 10.93 -2.11 2.49
C LEU A 14 10.42 -0.95 1.63
N ILE A 15 10.22 -1.17 0.33
CA ILE A 15 9.66 -0.17 -0.59
C ILE A 15 8.25 0.22 -0.11
N HIS A 16 7.42 -0.78 0.20
CA HIS A 16 6.06 -0.53 0.66
C HIS A 16 6.03 0.23 1.99
N PHE A 17 6.92 -0.10 2.93
CA PHE A 17 7.08 0.61 4.19
C PHE A 17 7.43 2.09 3.98
N ILE A 18 8.43 2.38 3.13
CA ILE A 18 8.86 3.76 2.86
C ILE A 18 7.72 4.56 2.21
N LEU A 19 7.05 3.99 1.20
CA LEU A 19 5.91 4.64 0.56
C LEU A 19 4.74 4.83 1.53
N GLY A 20 4.45 3.82 2.33
CA GLY A 20 3.40 3.85 3.35
C GLY A 20 3.63 4.94 4.39
N LEU A 21 4.87 5.14 4.84
CA LEU A 21 5.23 6.27 5.72
C LEU A 21 4.94 7.62 5.06
N ILE A 22 5.35 7.80 3.80
CA ILE A 22 5.11 9.03 3.05
C ILE A 22 3.60 9.31 2.94
N PHE A 23 2.81 8.31 2.53
CA PHE A 23 1.36 8.46 2.42
C PHE A 23 0.66 8.68 3.77
N THR A 24 1.09 7.98 4.81
CA THR A 24 0.55 8.17 6.17
C THR A 24 0.71 9.63 6.61
N ILE A 25 1.92 10.19 6.47
CA ILE A 25 2.19 11.58 6.82
C ILE A 25 1.36 12.53 5.94
N LEU A 26 1.31 12.27 4.63
CA LEU A 26 0.57 13.10 3.69
C LEU A 26 -0.93 13.15 4.02
N TYR A 27 -1.55 12.01 4.30
CA TYR A 27 -2.98 11.89 4.61
C TYR A 27 -3.35 12.46 5.99
N TRP A 28 -2.41 12.49 6.93
CA TRP A 28 -2.58 13.18 8.21
C TRP A 28 -2.42 14.70 8.14
N ILE A 29 -2.10 15.25 6.97
CA ILE A 29 -2.12 16.69 6.70
C ILE A 29 -3.14 16.96 5.58
N PRO A 30 -4.45 16.98 5.90
CA PRO A 30 -5.54 17.22 4.93
C PRO A 30 -5.37 18.47 4.07
N GLU A 31 -4.79 19.52 4.62
CA GLU A 31 -4.55 20.80 3.94
C GLU A 31 -3.61 20.64 2.74
N ILE A 32 -2.81 19.58 2.72
CA ILE A 32 -1.89 19.24 1.62
C ILE A 32 -2.47 18.11 0.76
N SER A 33 -2.93 17.02 1.38
CA SER A 33 -3.40 15.83 0.67
C SER A 33 -4.69 16.06 -0.13
N VAL A 34 -5.65 16.80 0.42
CA VAL A 34 -6.96 17.02 -0.22
C VAL A 34 -6.82 17.83 -1.53
N PRO A 35 -6.06 18.94 -1.58
CA PRO A 35 -5.79 19.63 -2.84
C PRO A 35 -5.02 18.80 -3.87
N ILE A 36 -4.10 17.93 -3.43
CA ILE A 36 -3.37 17.02 -4.34
C ILE A 36 -4.35 16.07 -5.04
N LEU A 37 -5.41 15.64 -4.36
CA LEU A 37 -6.47 14.81 -4.94
C LEU A 37 -7.46 15.61 -5.80
N GLY A 38 -7.27 16.92 -5.97
CA GLY A 38 -8.16 17.80 -6.72
C GLY A 38 -9.48 18.11 -6.02
N LEU A 39 -9.56 17.85 -4.72
CA LEU A 39 -10.75 18.12 -3.92
C LEU A 39 -10.64 19.47 -3.22
N SER A 40 -11.80 20.09 -2.98
CA SER A 40 -11.89 21.25 -2.09
C SER A 40 -11.88 20.78 -0.64
N TYR A 41 -11.05 21.43 0.18
CA TYR A 41 -11.00 21.12 1.60
C TYR A 41 -12.34 21.43 2.29
N SER A 42 -12.82 20.45 3.06
CA SER A 42 -13.92 20.55 4.01
C SER A 42 -13.55 19.70 5.23
N ILE A 43 -14.23 19.93 6.36
CA ILE A 43 -13.96 19.19 7.61
C ILE A 43 -14.23 17.70 7.40
N GLU A 44 -15.27 17.35 6.66
CA GLU A 44 -15.68 15.98 6.36
C GLU A 44 -14.63 15.27 5.51
N VAL A 45 -14.17 15.91 4.43
CA VAL A 45 -13.14 15.35 3.54
C VAL A 45 -11.79 15.25 4.26
N GLY A 46 -11.45 16.24 5.09
CA GLY A 46 -10.24 16.20 5.91
C GLY A 46 -10.26 15.07 6.94
N THR A 47 -11.39 14.85 7.59
CA THR A 47 -11.58 13.71 8.51
C THR A 47 -11.40 12.38 7.77
N LEU A 48 -11.97 12.24 6.57
CA LEU A 48 -11.81 11.04 5.76
C LEU A 48 -10.34 10.81 5.35
N SER A 49 -9.63 11.88 4.97
CA SER A 49 -8.19 11.81 4.68
C SER A 49 -7.41 11.26 5.88
N MET A 50 -7.65 11.77 7.08
CA MET A 50 -6.96 11.30 8.28
C MET A 50 -7.26 9.82 8.61
N VAL A 51 -8.49 9.36 8.36
CA VAL A 51 -8.87 7.95 8.51
C VAL A 51 -8.11 7.07 7.52
N VAL A 52 -7.98 7.50 6.26
CA VAL A 52 -7.15 6.80 5.26
C VAL A 52 -5.68 6.79 5.68
N GLY A 53 -5.18 7.88 6.26
CA GLY A 53 -3.84 7.96 6.85
C GLY A 53 -3.64 6.94 7.97
N ALA A 54 -4.61 6.80 8.88
CA ALA A 54 -4.55 5.81 9.95
C ALA A 54 -4.58 4.36 9.44
N ALA A 55 -5.40 4.07 8.42
CA ALA A 55 -5.40 2.76 7.76
C ALA A 55 -4.05 2.47 7.09
N THR A 56 -3.50 3.46 6.39
CA THR A 56 -2.17 3.37 5.73
C THR A 56 -1.05 3.14 6.76
N ALA A 57 -1.15 3.75 7.94
CA ALA A 57 -0.20 3.53 9.02
C ALA A 57 -0.17 2.05 9.46
N GLY A 58 -1.34 1.40 9.54
CA GLY A 58 -1.44 -0.03 9.85
C GLY A 58 -0.68 -0.90 8.84
N PHE A 59 -0.88 -0.68 7.55
CA PHE A 59 -0.19 -1.40 6.46
C PHE A 59 1.31 -1.03 6.36
N THR A 60 1.66 0.17 6.79
CA THR A 60 3.06 0.58 6.91
C THR A 60 3.76 -0.28 7.98
N ILE A 61 3.14 -0.44 9.15
CA ILE A 61 3.70 -1.25 10.24
C ILE A 61 3.72 -2.74 9.89
N SER A 62 2.71 -3.29 9.22
CA SER A 62 2.74 -4.68 8.72
C SER A 62 3.95 -4.92 7.82
N SER A 63 4.29 -3.94 6.98
CA SER A 63 5.43 -4.02 6.06
C SER A 63 6.77 -3.96 6.79
N LEU A 64 6.88 -3.17 7.85
CA LEU A 64 8.06 -3.18 8.72
C LEU A 64 8.27 -4.56 9.35
N PHE A 65 7.21 -5.18 9.87
CA PHE A 65 7.30 -6.54 10.40
C PHE A 65 7.64 -7.57 9.32
N GLY A 66 7.06 -7.43 8.13
CA GLY A 66 7.39 -8.27 6.97
C GLY A 66 8.87 -8.19 6.56
N PHE A 67 9.47 -7.01 6.63
CA PHE A 67 10.90 -6.82 6.35
C PHE A 67 11.82 -7.49 7.39
N MET A 68 11.44 -7.41 8.67
CA MET A 68 12.21 -7.96 9.79
C MET A 68 12.08 -9.48 9.93
N ALA A 69 11.04 -10.07 9.36
CA ALA A 69 10.82 -11.52 9.37
C ALA A 69 11.98 -12.29 8.75
N LYS A 70 12.14 -13.54 9.20
CA LYS A 70 13.21 -14.43 8.71
C LYS A 70 12.65 -15.55 7.86
N GLU A 71 11.44 -16.00 8.15
CA GLU A 71 10.85 -17.17 7.51
C GLU A 71 9.62 -16.76 6.69
N TRP A 72 9.45 -17.39 5.53
CA TRP A 72 8.31 -17.14 4.66
C TRP A 72 6.97 -17.36 5.36
N LYS A 73 6.89 -18.43 6.16
CA LYS A 73 5.66 -18.81 6.89
C LYS A 73 5.12 -17.69 7.79
N GLU A 74 5.99 -16.81 8.30
CA GLU A 74 5.62 -15.69 9.18
C GLU A 74 4.90 -14.58 8.41
N VAL A 75 5.20 -14.44 7.11
CA VAL A 75 4.76 -13.30 6.30
C VAL A 75 3.83 -13.69 5.14
N LYS A 76 3.66 -14.99 4.85
CA LYS A 76 2.82 -15.46 3.75
C LYS A 76 1.41 -14.85 3.78
N ILE A 77 0.78 -14.88 4.95
CA ILE A 77 -0.56 -14.28 5.12
C ILE A 77 -0.55 -12.76 4.96
N ILE A 78 0.54 -12.10 5.37
CA ILE A 78 0.71 -10.65 5.21
C ILE A 78 0.81 -10.31 3.73
N VAL A 79 1.63 -11.01 2.94
CA VAL A 79 1.72 -10.81 1.48
C VAL A 79 0.37 -10.99 0.80
N ILE A 80 -0.39 -12.03 1.15
CA ILE A 80 -1.74 -12.23 0.61
C ILE A 80 -2.66 -11.06 0.99
N ALA A 81 -2.63 -10.62 2.24
CA ALA A 81 -3.42 -9.48 2.70
C ALA A 81 -3.05 -8.19 1.97
N GLU A 82 -1.77 -7.93 1.73
CA GLU A 82 -1.30 -6.78 0.95
C GLU A 82 -1.80 -6.84 -0.50
N ILE A 83 -1.75 -8.01 -1.16
CA ILE A 83 -2.29 -8.18 -2.51
C ILE A 83 -3.79 -7.84 -2.54
N VAL A 84 -4.57 -8.39 -1.60
CA VAL A 84 -6.01 -8.14 -1.53
C VAL A 84 -6.29 -6.66 -1.27
N TRP A 85 -5.58 -6.06 -0.31
CA TRP A 85 -5.73 -4.64 0.03
C TRP A 85 -5.42 -3.74 -1.17
N LEU A 86 -4.31 -3.97 -1.87
CA LEU A 86 -3.91 -3.16 -3.01
C LEU A 86 -4.91 -3.29 -4.18
N ILE A 87 -5.46 -4.49 -4.41
CA ILE A 87 -6.53 -4.70 -5.40
C ILE A 87 -7.79 -3.94 -5.00
N LEU A 88 -8.23 -4.04 -3.73
CA LEU A 88 -9.39 -3.31 -3.24
C LEU A 88 -9.21 -1.79 -3.34
N MET A 89 -8.00 -1.29 -3.05
CA MET A 89 -7.66 0.11 -3.22
C MET A 89 -7.73 0.52 -4.70
N LEU A 90 -7.18 -0.26 -5.62
CA LEU A 90 -7.25 0.00 -7.06
C LEU A 90 -8.70 0.02 -7.57
N VAL A 91 -9.55 -0.89 -7.10
CA VAL A 91 -10.99 -0.88 -7.40
C VAL A 91 -11.64 0.39 -6.85
N ALA A 92 -11.38 0.75 -5.59
CA ALA A 92 -11.93 1.95 -4.98
C ALA A 92 -11.52 3.22 -5.73
N VAL A 93 -10.26 3.35 -6.12
CA VAL A 93 -9.78 4.47 -6.95
C VAL A 93 -10.47 4.47 -8.31
N SER A 94 -10.61 3.30 -8.95
CA SER A 94 -11.24 3.20 -10.28
C SER A 94 -12.69 3.65 -10.28
N LEU A 95 -13.46 3.27 -9.25
CA LEU A 95 -14.86 3.68 -9.10
C LEU A 95 -15.00 5.19 -8.84
N ASN A 96 -13.95 5.83 -8.33
CA ASN A 96 -13.95 7.25 -7.99
C ASN A 96 -13.13 8.11 -8.98
N ILE A 97 -12.72 7.58 -10.14
CA ILE A 97 -12.08 8.36 -11.21
C ILE A 97 -12.91 9.60 -11.61
N PRO A 98 -14.26 9.56 -11.71
CA PRO A 98 -15.05 10.75 -12.02
C PRO A 98 -14.91 11.88 -10.99
N VAL A 99 -14.51 11.56 -9.75
CA VAL A 99 -14.36 12.51 -8.65
C VAL A 99 -12.93 13.04 -8.59
N PHE A 100 -11.92 12.17 -8.67
CA PHE A 100 -10.50 12.54 -8.52
C PHE A 100 -9.82 12.94 -9.84
N GLY A 101 -10.39 12.56 -10.98
CA GLY A 101 -9.87 12.87 -12.31
C GLY A 101 -8.43 12.39 -12.53
N LEU A 102 -7.62 13.20 -13.22
CA LEU A 102 -6.21 12.88 -13.48
C LEU A 102 -5.35 12.83 -12.21
N ASN A 103 -5.82 13.39 -11.10
CA ASN A 103 -5.06 13.43 -9.86
C ASN A 103 -4.93 12.04 -9.20
N SER A 104 -5.79 11.08 -9.57
CA SER A 104 -5.67 9.69 -9.09
C SER A 104 -4.64 8.85 -9.84
N ILE A 105 -4.03 9.36 -10.92
CA ILE A 105 -3.07 8.59 -11.75
C ILE A 105 -1.86 8.15 -10.94
N LEU A 106 -1.29 9.04 -10.10
CA LEU A 106 -0.13 8.68 -9.28
C LEU A 106 -0.46 7.54 -8.32
N THR A 107 -1.59 7.64 -7.62
CA THR A 107 -2.09 6.58 -6.73
C THR A 107 -2.29 5.27 -7.48
N TYR A 108 -2.82 5.34 -8.70
CA TYR A 108 -3.03 4.17 -9.55
C TYR A 108 -1.71 3.50 -9.97
N ILE A 109 -0.72 4.28 -10.45
CA ILE A 109 0.60 3.78 -10.84
C ILE A 109 1.29 3.11 -9.64
N VAL A 110 1.26 3.76 -8.48
CA VAL A 110 1.85 3.22 -7.26
C VAL A 110 1.13 1.94 -6.83
N GLY A 111 -0.20 1.93 -6.82
CA GLY A 111 -1.01 0.76 -6.47
C GLY A 111 -0.76 -0.44 -7.38
N VAL A 112 -0.72 -0.24 -8.69
CA VAL A 112 -0.41 -1.31 -9.66
C VAL A 112 1.01 -1.83 -9.45
N SER A 113 1.98 -0.92 -9.30
CA SER A 113 3.39 -1.30 -9.10
C SER A 113 3.56 -2.16 -7.84
N LEU A 114 2.96 -1.74 -6.72
CA LEU A 114 3.00 -2.50 -5.48
C LEU A 114 2.25 -3.83 -5.59
N SER A 115 1.08 -3.86 -6.25
CA SER A 115 0.32 -5.10 -6.45
C SER A 115 1.15 -6.14 -7.22
N VAL A 116 1.84 -5.69 -8.27
CA VAL A 116 2.74 -6.54 -9.07
C VAL A 116 3.92 -7.01 -8.22
N LEU A 117 4.55 -6.13 -7.43
CA LEU A 117 5.67 -6.52 -6.58
C LEU A 117 5.27 -7.59 -5.56
N PHE A 118 4.15 -7.42 -4.86
CA PHE A 118 3.68 -8.41 -3.89
C PHE A 118 3.21 -9.71 -4.55
N LEU A 119 2.56 -9.65 -5.71
CA LEU A 119 2.21 -10.83 -6.49
C LEU A 119 3.46 -11.61 -6.91
N LEU A 120 4.49 -10.92 -7.44
CA LEU A 120 5.75 -11.54 -7.80
C LEU A 120 6.48 -12.09 -6.57
N SER A 121 6.40 -11.43 -5.42
CA SER A 121 6.97 -11.95 -4.17
C SER A 121 6.32 -13.27 -3.79
N TYR A 122 5.00 -13.38 -3.89
CA TYR A 122 4.28 -14.61 -3.63
C TYR A 122 4.66 -15.72 -4.62
N LEU A 123 4.57 -15.45 -5.93
CA LEU A 123 4.80 -16.45 -6.97
C LEU A 123 6.24 -17.01 -6.93
N LYS A 124 7.23 -16.15 -6.68
CA LYS A 124 8.64 -16.57 -6.56
C LYS A 124 8.90 -17.41 -5.32
N GLN A 125 8.28 -17.06 -4.20
CA GLN A 125 8.49 -17.77 -2.95
C GLN A 125 7.79 -19.13 -2.95
N GLU A 126 6.68 -19.27 -3.68
CA GLU A 126 6.00 -20.57 -3.89
C GLU A 126 6.59 -21.37 -5.07
N GLU A 127 7.71 -20.93 -5.66
CA GLU A 127 8.39 -21.59 -6.78
C GLU A 127 7.50 -21.82 -8.02
N ILE A 128 6.49 -20.95 -8.21
CA ILE A 128 5.60 -20.98 -9.38
C ILE A 128 6.27 -20.27 -10.58
N LEU A 129 7.13 -19.29 -10.31
CA LEU A 129 7.93 -18.51 -11.27
C LEU A 129 9.36 -18.32 -10.75
#